data_AF-A0A7S2L3Y6-F1
#
_entry.id   AF-A0A7S2L3Y6-F1
#
_cell.length_a   1.000
_cell.length_b   1.000
_cell.length_c   1.000
_cell.angle_alpha   90.00
_cell.angle_beta   90.00
_cell.angle_gamma   90.00
#
_symmetry.space_group_name_H-M   'P 1'
#
loop_
_entity.id
_entity.type
_entity.pdbx_description
1 polymer ?
#
loop_
_entity_poly.entity_id
_entity_poly.type
_entity_poly.pdbx_seq_one_letter_code
_entity_poly.pdbx_strand_id
1 'polypeptide(L)'
;PPGGEEDSFAGAKFSSAILPPEMIERIETDEKLGEFNKYWVGEDDDLVKKVAPKPYKEQGIVKAHYVVKSFRTVLDGKPVYDGLPYTLVEAKESIDLWSLGVLAFTLLTGEPLIPSTRDDDCASGGAMHFLYSWGTRPEKLIELFNKIPDKAARDLISQLLQYEPTERKAIATLLEEHCFFNPPSGDLLDKLDKLTDIDANLKEAAKNRKDDRALLERMDANI
;
A
#
# COMPACT_ATOMS: atom_id res chain seq x y z
N PRO A 1 -12.78 2.44 32.09
CA PRO A 1 -12.71 1.04 32.58
C PRO A 1 -11.25 0.57 32.59
N PRO A 2 -10.75 0.00 33.70
CA PRO A 2 -9.39 -0.50 33.76
C PRO A 2 -9.38 -1.90 33.15
N GLY A 3 -9.17 -1.99 31.83
CA GLY A 3 -8.82 -3.23 31.14
C GLY A 3 -7.33 -3.20 30.89
N GLY A 4 -6.58 -4.16 31.44
CA GLY A 4 -5.15 -4.28 31.18
C GLY A 4 -4.91 -4.36 29.67
N GLU A 5 -3.93 -3.61 29.18
CA GLU A 5 -3.40 -3.75 27.83
C GLU A 5 -2.75 -5.13 27.74
N GLU A 6 -3.53 -6.15 27.40
CA GLU A 6 -2.95 -7.34 26.75
C GLU A 6 -2.60 -6.92 25.33
N ASP A 7 -1.32 -7.07 24.95
CA ASP A 7 -0.84 -6.80 23.61
C ASP A 7 -1.69 -7.56 22.58
N SER A 8 -2.53 -6.83 21.85
CA SER A 8 -3.36 -7.38 20.77
C SER A 8 -2.56 -7.32 19.47
N PHE A 9 -2.49 -8.43 18.73
CA PHE A 9 -1.75 -8.52 17.48
C PHE A 9 -2.67 -8.67 16.27
N ALA A 10 -2.32 -8.01 15.18
CA ALA A 10 -2.98 -8.17 13.89
C ALA A 10 -2.51 -9.47 13.20
N GLY A 11 -3.35 -10.02 12.31
CA GLY A 11 -2.96 -11.16 11.47
C GLY A 11 -3.43 -12.54 11.95
N ALA A 12 -4.22 -12.63 13.03
CA ALA A 12 -4.89 -13.89 13.41
C ALA A 12 -5.90 -14.35 12.35
N LYS A 13 -6.59 -13.40 11.71
CA LYS A 13 -7.44 -13.58 10.53
C LYS A 13 -7.19 -12.41 9.59
N PHE A 14 -7.17 -12.68 8.29
CA PHE A 14 -6.83 -11.64 7.33
C PHE A 14 -7.37 -11.92 5.93
N SER A 15 -7.47 -10.85 5.15
CA SER A 15 -7.55 -10.86 3.69
C SER A 15 -6.32 -10.12 3.18
N SER A 16 -5.38 -10.85 2.57
CA SER A 16 -4.01 -10.34 2.38
C SER A 16 -3.87 -9.19 1.38
N ALA A 17 -4.87 -8.92 0.55
CA ALA A 17 -4.85 -7.80 -0.40
C ALA A 17 -5.26 -6.46 0.20
N ILE A 18 -5.89 -6.45 1.39
CA ILE A 18 -6.29 -5.23 2.10
C ILE A 18 -5.35 -4.87 3.25
N LEU A 19 -4.34 -5.70 3.51
CA LEU A 19 -3.37 -5.46 4.55
C LEU A 19 -2.34 -4.40 4.14
N PRO A 20 -1.77 -3.66 5.09
CA PRO A 20 -0.72 -2.69 4.82
C PRO A 20 0.66 -3.34 4.64
N PRO A 21 1.66 -2.60 4.12
CA PRO A 21 3.00 -3.12 3.85
C PRO A 21 3.69 -3.75 5.06
N GLU A 22 3.52 -3.18 6.26
CA GLU A 22 4.17 -3.67 7.49
C GLU A 22 3.70 -5.06 7.92
N MET A 23 2.53 -5.50 7.43
CA MET A 23 1.97 -6.85 7.65
C MET A 23 2.56 -7.90 6.69
N ILE A 24 3.39 -7.49 5.73
CA ILE A 24 4.03 -8.40 4.77
C ILE A 24 5.48 -8.63 5.17
N GLU A 25 5.89 -9.89 5.23
CA GLU A 25 7.29 -10.27 5.44
C GLU A 25 7.91 -10.80 4.15
N ARG A 26 9.18 -10.45 3.95
CA ARG A 26 10.00 -10.90 2.83
C ARG A 26 11.03 -11.92 3.31
N ILE A 27 10.89 -13.16 2.88
CA ILE A 27 11.79 -14.27 3.22
C ILE A 27 12.70 -14.56 2.02
N GLU A 28 14.00 -14.29 2.15
CA GLU A 28 14.99 -14.52 1.08
C GLU A 28 15.76 -15.83 1.20
N THR A 29 15.88 -16.38 2.42
CA THR A 29 16.74 -17.53 2.69
C THR A 29 15.92 -18.79 2.88
N ASP A 30 16.47 -19.92 2.40
CA ASP A 30 15.87 -21.24 2.58
C ASP A 30 15.78 -21.64 4.06
N GLU A 31 16.70 -21.14 4.89
CA GLU A 31 16.69 -21.33 6.34
C GLU A 31 15.44 -20.72 6.98
N LYS A 32 15.20 -19.42 6.77
CA LYS A 32 14.00 -18.73 7.30
C LYS A 32 12.71 -19.29 6.71
N LEU A 33 12.73 -19.73 5.45
CA LEU A 33 11.59 -20.42 4.84
C LEU A 33 11.33 -21.76 5.52
N GLY A 34 12.39 -22.50 5.87
CA GLY A 34 12.32 -23.72 6.67
C GLY A 34 11.75 -23.48 8.06
N GLU A 35 12.18 -22.42 8.75
CA GLU A 35 11.64 -21.99 10.04
C GLU A 35 10.14 -21.67 9.94
N PHE A 36 9.74 -20.87 8.94
CA PHE A 36 8.34 -20.56 8.67
C PHE A 36 7.51 -21.84 8.48
N ASN A 37 7.95 -22.73 7.58
CA ASN A 37 7.21 -23.95 7.28
C ASN A 37 7.10 -24.85 8.51
N LYS A 38 8.19 -24.95 9.30
CA LYS A 38 8.21 -25.71 10.55
C LYS A 38 7.23 -25.16 11.58
N TYR A 39 7.08 -23.83 11.67
CA TYR A 39 6.15 -23.19 12.60
C TYR A 39 4.69 -23.62 12.33
N TRP A 40 4.28 -23.78 11.08
CA TRP A 40 2.90 -24.14 10.71
C TRP A 40 2.63 -25.66 10.64
N VAL A 41 3.60 -26.51 11.02
CA VAL A 41 3.41 -27.97 11.02
C VAL A 41 2.34 -28.38 12.03
N GLY A 42 1.40 -29.21 11.58
CA GLY A 42 0.34 -29.78 12.41
C GLY A 42 -0.92 -28.92 12.51
N GLU A 43 -0.93 -27.74 11.89
CA GLU A 43 -2.13 -26.92 11.71
C GLU A 43 -3.05 -27.48 10.62
N ASP A 44 -4.29 -26.98 10.61
CA ASP A 44 -5.29 -27.33 9.62
C ASP A 44 -4.85 -26.97 8.18
N ASP A 45 -5.19 -27.83 7.21
CA ASP A 45 -4.76 -27.68 5.81
C ASP A 45 -5.22 -26.36 5.18
N ASP A 46 -6.39 -25.84 5.54
CA ASP A 46 -6.89 -24.59 4.98
C ASP A 46 -6.18 -23.40 5.59
N LEU A 47 -5.81 -23.46 6.87
CA LEU A 47 -4.95 -22.46 7.50
C LEU A 47 -3.55 -22.47 6.86
N VAL A 48 -2.95 -23.64 6.68
CA VAL A 48 -1.63 -23.79 6.04
C VAL A 48 -1.63 -23.23 4.62
N LYS A 49 -2.68 -23.50 3.83
CA LYS A 49 -2.85 -22.90 2.48
C LYS A 49 -2.98 -21.38 2.54
N LYS A 50 -3.71 -20.85 3.51
CA LYS A 50 -3.96 -19.41 3.69
C LYS A 50 -2.67 -18.65 3.99
N VAL A 51 -1.80 -19.21 4.82
CA VAL A 51 -0.52 -18.58 5.24
C VAL A 51 0.65 -18.98 4.33
N ALA A 52 0.44 -19.84 3.35
CA ALA A 52 1.50 -20.40 2.52
C ALA A 52 2.38 -19.31 1.87
N PRO A 53 3.73 -19.47 1.89
CA PRO A 53 4.64 -18.52 1.26
C PRO A 53 4.40 -18.43 -0.24
N LYS A 54 4.27 -17.20 -0.76
CA LYS A 54 4.10 -16.96 -2.19
C LYS A 54 5.44 -16.60 -2.83
N PRO A 55 5.97 -17.43 -3.76
CA PRO A 55 7.23 -17.15 -4.40
C PRO A 55 7.12 -15.93 -5.32
N TYR A 56 8.06 -15.01 -5.21
CA TYR A 56 8.27 -13.93 -6.16
C TYR A 56 9.44 -14.27 -7.07
N LYS A 57 9.18 -14.22 -8.38
CA LYS A 57 10.17 -14.56 -9.41
C LYS A 57 10.45 -13.34 -10.26
N GLU A 58 11.73 -13.17 -10.59
CA GLU A 58 12.19 -12.19 -11.57
C GLU A 58 13.03 -12.94 -12.60
N GLN A 59 12.69 -12.80 -13.89
CA GLN A 59 13.34 -13.53 -14.99
C GLN A 59 13.39 -15.06 -14.77
N GLY A 60 12.33 -15.62 -14.16
CA GLY A 60 12.22 -17.05 -13.87
C GLY A 60 12.94 -17.51 -12.60
N ILE A 61 13.76 -16.67 -11.98
CA ILE A 61 14.52 -16.98 -10.76
C ILE A 61 13.72 -16.52 -9.54
N VAL A 62 13.55 -17.39 -8.54
CA VAL A 62 12.93 -17.02 -7.26
C VAL A 62 13.87 -16.07 -6.52
N LYS A 63 13.39 -14.86 -6.22
CA LYS A 63 14.15 -13.83 -5.50
C LYS A 63 13.80 -13.77 -4.02
N ALA A 64 12.57 -14.12 -3.68
CA ALA A 64 12.07 -14.17 -2.31
C ALA A 64 10.76 -14.94 -2.27
N HIS A 65 10.35 -15.31 -1.05
CA HIS A 65 8.97 -15.67 -0.73
C HIS A 65 8.36 -14.54 0.10
N TYR A 66 7.09 -14.26 -0.13
CA TYR A 66 6.33 -13.32 0.69
C TYR A 66 5.28 -14.06 1.50
N VAL A 67 5.12 -13.65 2.75
CA VAL A 67 4.12 -14.18 3.68
C VAL A 67 3.43 -13.01 4.38
N VAL A 68 2.22 -13.25 4.88
CA VAL A 68 1.60 -12.35 5.86
C VAL A 68 2.21 -12.64 7.22
N LYS A 69 2.54 -11.60 7.98
CA LYS A 69 2.90 -11.72 9.39
C LYS A 69 1.67 -12.15 10.18
N SER A 70 1.55 -13.46 10.37
CA SER A 70 0.44 -14.14 11.03
C SER A 70 1.00 -15.05 12.11
N PHE A 71 0.13 -15.69 12.89
CA PHE A 71 0.52 -16.53 14.00
C PHE A 71 -0.54 -17.59 14.30
N ARG A 72 -0.09 -18.68 14.91
CA ARG A 72 -0.94 -19.66 15.55
C ARG A 72 -1.46 -19.12 16.88
N THR A 73 -2.67 -19.50 17.23
CA THR A 73 -3.30 -19.17 18.50
C THR A 73 -3.49 -20.40 19.35
N VAL A 74 -3.22 -20.32 20.66
CA VAL A 74 -3.64 -21.36 21.61
C VAL A 74 -5.09 -21.14 22.07
N LEU A 75 -5.63 -22.03 22.91
CA LEU A 75 -7.06 -22.07 23.29
C LEU A 75 -7.61 -20.76 23.89
N ASP A 76 -6.75 -19.90 24.44
CA ASP A 76 -7.12 -18.59 25.00
C ASP A 76 -6.98 -17.44 23.98
N GLY A 77 -6.70 -17.75 22.72
CA GLY A 77 -6.53 -16.77 21.65
C GLY A 77 -5.15 -16.11 21.63
N LYS A 78 -4.22 -16.48 22.52
CA LYS A 78 -2.90 -15.86 22.58
C LYS A 78 -1.99 -16.33 21.45
N PRO A 79 -1.17 -15.42 20.88
CA PRO A 79 -0.22 -15.75 19.84
C PRO A 79 0.89 -16.68 20.35
N VAL A 80 1.29 -17.64 19.51
CA VAL A 80 2.51 -18.44 19.71
C VAL A 80 3.67 -17.74 19.02
N TYR A 81 4.60 -17.17 19.77
CA TYR A 81 5.75 -16.45 19.20
C TYR A 81 6.89 -17.38 18.76
N ASP A 82 7.10 -18.47 19.49
CA ASP A 82 8.26 -19.32 19.34
C ASP A 82 8.31 -19.98 17.95
N GLY A 83 9.41 -19.71 17.23
CA GLY A 83 9.68 -20.28 15.91
C GLY A 83 9.21 -19.43 14.71
N LEU A 84 8.64 -18.24 14.93
CA LEU A 84 8.36 -17.32 13.83
C LEU A 84 9.66 -16.64 13.35
N PRO A 85 9.88 -16.52 12.02
CA PRO A 85 11.06 -15.84 11.47
C PRO A 85 10.91 -14.31 11.38
N TYR A 86 9.89 -13.75 12.04
CA TYR A 86 9.55 -12.33 12.06
C TYR A 86 8.88 -11.92 13.37
N THR A 87 8.86 -10.63 13.63
CA THR A 87 8.13 -10.03 14.75
C THR A 87 6.67 -9.80 14.38
N LEU A 88 5.76 -10.08 15.31
CA LEU A 88 4.34 -9.80 15.12
C LEU A 88 4.05 -8.30 15.10
N VAL A 89 2.99 -7.94 14.39
CA VAL A 89 2.54 -6.56 14.27
C VAL A 89 1.42 -6.33 15.28
N GLU A 90 1.63 -5.38 16.17
CA GLU A 90 0.62 -4.92 17.12
C GLU A 90 -0.59 -4.36 16.38
N ALA A 91 -1.80 -4.71 16.84
CA ALA A 91 -3.04 -4.21 16.28
C ALA A 91 -3.14 -2.70 16.52
N LYS A 92 -3.22 -1.93 15.43
CA LYS A 92 -3.27 -0.46 15.46
C LYS A 92 -4.28 0.06 14.45
N GLU A 93 -4.88 1.20 14.78
CA GLU A 93 -5.81 1.92 13.89
C GLU A 93 -5.21 2.17 12.50
N SER A 94 -3.89 2.41 12.42
CA SER A 94 -3.20 2.61 11.14
C SER A 94 -3.37 1.47 10.15
N ILE A 95 -3.58 0.23 10.62
CA ILE A 95 -3.87 -0.93 9.78
C ILE A 95 -5.24 -0.76 9.12
N ASP A 96 -6.24 -0.37 9.91
CA ASP A 96 -7.61 -0.12 9.43
C ASP A 96 -7.67 1.08 8.47
N LEU A 97 -6.88 2.13 8.73
CA LEU A 97 -6.76 3.29 7.83
C LEU A 97 -6.25 2.90 6.43
N TRP A 98 -5.26 2.00 6.37
CA TRP A 98 -4.81 1.45 5.10
C TRP A 98 -5.91 0.65 4.42
N SER A 99 -6.54 -0.29 5.14
CA SER A 99 -7.63 -1.11 4.59
C SER A 99 -8.78 -0.25 4.07
N LEU A 100 -9.10 0.85 4.76
CA LEU A 100 -10.06 1.86 4.30
C LEU A 100 -9.63 2.51 2.99
N GLY A 101 -8.35 2.87 2.84
CA GLY A 101 -7.80 3.39 1.59
C GLY A 101 -7.91 2.39 0.42
N VAL A 102 -7.64 1.10 0.67
CA VAL A 102 -7.79 0.02 -0.32
C VAL A 102 -9.25 -0.15 -0.75
N LEU A 103 -10.18 -0.13 0.21
CA LEU A 103 -11.61 -0.23 -0.05
C LEU A 103 -12.13 0.99 -0.81
N ALA A 104 -11.74 2.20 -0.41
CA ALA A 104 -12.11 3.43 -1.11
C ALA A 104 -11.63 3.42 -2.56
N PHE A 105 -10.39 2.99 -2.82
CA PHE A 105 -9.88 2.82 -4.18
C PHE A 105 -10.76 1.86 -4.98
N THR A 106 -11.10 0.72 -4.39
CA THR A 106 -11.88 -0.33 -5.06
C THR A 106 -13.28 0.16 -5.40
N LEU A 107 -13.92 0.90 -4.50
CA LEU A 107 -15.25 1.48 -4.72
C LEU A 107 -15.25 2.58 -5.79
N LEU A 108 -14.21 3.42 -5.84
CA LEU A 108 -14.11 4.53 -6.78
C LEU A 108 -13.70 4.11 -8.20
N THR A 109 -12.98 2.99 -8.32
CA THR A 109 -12.45 2.52 -9.61
C THR A 109 -13.17 1.29 -10.14
N GLY A 110 -13.84 0.52 -9.28
CA GLY A 110 -14.39 -0.80 -9.61
C GLY A 110 -13.34 -1.89 -9.76
N GLU A 111 -12.07 -1.61 -9.42
CA GLU A 111 -10.94 -2.51 -9.58
C GLU A 111 -10.16 -2.68 -8.26
N PRO A 112 -9.57 -3.86 -8.00
CA PRO A 112 -8.76 -4.03 -6.79
C PRO A 112 -7.45 -3.23 -6.88
N LEU A 113 -7.07 -2.58 -5.77
CA LEU A 113 -5.79 -1.85 -5.67
C LEU A 113 -4.58 -2.79 -5.86
N ILE A 114 -4.65 -3.95 -5.20
CA ILE A 114 -3.66 -5.01 -5.26
C ILE A 114 -4.29 -6.19 -6.00
N PRO A 115 -3.64 -6.77 -7.03
CA PRO A 115 -4.18 -7.94 -7.73
C PRO A 115 -4.54 -9.04 -6.74
N SER A 116 -5.82 -9.36 -6.64
CA SER A 116 -6.39 -10.22 -5.60
C SER A 116 -7.24 -11.36 -6.16
N THR A 117 -7.47 -12.37 -5.33
CA THR A 117 -8.47 -13.42 -5.56
C THR A 117 -9.86 -12.97 -5.15
N ARG A 118 -10.89 -13.78 -5.42
CA ARG A 118 -12.27 -13.54 -4.95
C ARG A 118 -12.38 -13.32 -3.44
N ASP A 119 -11.52 -13.95 -2.64
CA ASP A 119 -11.56 -13.89 -1.17
C ASP A 119 -10.64 -12.78 -0.61
N ASP A 120 -10.32 -11.78 -1.44
CA ASP A 120 -9.47 -10.61 -1.11
C ASP A 120 -8.05 -10.95 -0.63
N ASP A 121 -7.50 -12.08 -1.09
CA ASP A 121 -6.10 -12.41 -0.91
C ASP A 121 -5.24 -11.96 -2.09
N CYS A 122 -3.99 -11.55 -1.81
CA CYS A 122 -3.00 -11.27 -2.83
C CYS A 122 -2.88 -12.46 -3.80
N ALA A 123 -3.10 -12.22 -5.10
CA ALA A 123 -3.17 -13.29 -6.09
C ALA A 123 -1.82 -14.00 -6.34
N SER A 124 -0.70 -13.35 -6.02
CA SER A 124 0.64 -13.89 -6.28
C SER A 124 1.72 -13.27 -5.38
N GLY A 125 2.93 -13.85 -5.39
CA GLY A 125 4.10 -13.22 -4.77
C GLY A 125 4.48 -11.88 -5.41
N GLY A 126 4.10 -11.64 -6.68
CA GLY A 126 4.24 -10.34 -7.33
C GLY A 126 3.30 -9.28 -6.75
N ALA A 127 2.08 -9.65 -6.39
CA ALA A 127 1.14 -8.78 -5.71
C ALA A 127 1.63 -8.42 -4.29
N MET A 128 2.10 -9.42 -3.53
CA MET A 128 2.70 -9.19 -2.20
C MET A 128 4.00 -8.37 -2.29
N HIS A 129 4.82 -8.58 -3.32
CA HIS A 129 6.00 -7.75 -3.57
C HIS A 129 5.61 -6.29 -3.84
N PHE A 130 4.58 -6.04 -4.65
CA PHE A 130 4.09 -4.69 -4.92
C PHE A 130 3.63 -3.98 -3.64
N LEU A 131 2.90 -4.70 -2.77
CA LEU A 131 2.48 -4.20 -1.46
C LEU A 131 3.69 -3.94 -0.54
N TYR A 132 4.61 -4.90 -0.41
CA TYR A 132 5.81 -4.80 0.43
C TYR A 132 6.74 -3.63 0.00
N SER A 133 6.78 -3.34 -1.30
CA SER A 133 7.62 -2.28 -1.89
C SER A 133 6.82 -1.01 -2.21
N TRP A 134 5.67 -0.82 -1.56
CA TRP A 134 4.81 0.33 -1.79
C TRP A 134 5.59 1.65 -1.66
N GLY A 135 5.33 2.60 -2.56
CA GLY A 135 6.05 3.88 -2.61
C GLY A 135 7.39 3.87 -3.35
N THR A 136 8.04 2.72 -3.52
CA THR A 136 9.35 2.63 -4.20
C THR A 136 9.28 2.82 -5.73
N ARG A 137 8.08 2.72 -6.28
CA ARG A 137 7.77 2.81 -7.73
C ARG A 137 6.71 3.90 -7.98
N PRO A 138 7.08 5.18 -7.85
CA PRO A 138 6.12 6.29 -7.92
C PRO A 138 5.37 6.34 -9.26
N GLU A 139 5.99 5.90 -10.36
CA GLU A 139 5.36 5.84 -11.68
C GLU A 139 4.11 4.95 -11.70
N LYS A 140 4.18 3.78 -11.03
CA LYS A 140 3.06 2.85 -10.93
C LYS A 140 1.96 3.39 -10.03
N LEU A 141 2.32 4.08 -8.95
CA LEU A 141 1.34 4.69 -8.06
C LEU A 141 0.60 5.84 -8.74
N ILE A 142 1.29 6.63 -9.56
CA ILE A 142 0.68 7.68 -10.39
C ILE A 142 -0.32 7.07 -11.36
N GLU A 143 0.07 6.02 -12.11
CA GLU A 143 -0.84 5.31 -13.02
C GLU A 143 -2.07 4.76 -12.29
N LEU A 144 -1.86 4.17 -11.11
CA LEU A 144 -2.93 3.59 -10.30
C LEU A 144 -3.90 4.66 -9.79
N PHE A 145 -3.38 5.72 -9.17
CA PHE A 145 -4.21 6.81 -8.63
C PHE A 145 -4.86 7.66 -9.72
N ASN A 146 -4.28 7.73 -10.91
CA ASN A 146 -4.93 8.37 -12.06
C ASN A 146 -6.23 7.68 -12.50
N LYS A 147 -6.47 6.43 -12.09
CA LYS A 147 -7.76 5.76 -12.30
C LYS A 147 -8.90 6.37 -11.50
N ILE A 148 -8.61 7.09 -10.41
CA ILE A 148 -9.61 7.81 -9.62
C ILE A 148 -9.84 9.18 -10.29
N PRO A 149 -11.01 9.43 -10.91
CA PRO A 149 -11.23 10.67 -11.66
C PRO A 149 -11.30 11.91 -10.75
N ASP A 150 -11.89 11.76 -9.57
CA ASP A 150 -12.07 12.84 -8.60
C ASP A 150 -10.74 13.15 -7.89
N LYS A 151 -10.27 14.41 -8.01
CA LYS A 151 -9.00 14.86 -7.44
C LYS A 151 -9.01 14.82 -5.91
N ALA A 152 -10.13 15.16 -5.26
CA ALA A 152 -10.24 15.15 -3.80
C ALA A 152 -10.28 13.71 -3.26
N ALA A 153 -10.96 12.80 -3.95
CA ALA A 153 -10.98 11.38 -3.59
C ALA A 153 -9.59 10.75 -3.74
N ARG A 154 -8.85 11.13 -4.79
CA ARG A 154 -7.48 10.70 -5.03
C ARG A 154 -6.54 11.19 -3.94
N ASP A 155 -6.65 12.46 -3.55
CA ASP A 155 -5.87 13.05 -2.46
C ASP A 155 -6.16 12.34 -1.13
N LEU A 156 -7.43 12.09 -0.80
CA LEU A 156 -7.85 11.35 0.39
C LEU A 156 -7.19 9.97 0.45
N ILE A 157 -7.28 9.20 -0.64
CA ILE A 157 -6.70 7.86 -0.72
C ILE A 157 -5.19 7.91 -0.59
N SER A 158 -4.53 8.90 -1.18
CA SER A 158 -3.08 9.05 -1.05
C SER A 158 -2.65 9.29 0.40
N GLN A 159 -3.47 9.95 1.22
CA GLN A 159 -3.20 10.21 2.64
C GLN A 159 -3.44 8.98 3.54
N LEU A 160 -4.27 8.03 3.09
CA LEU A 160 -4.53 6.76 3.77
C LEU A 160 -3.51 5.67 3.38
N LEU A 161 -3.10 5.64 2.12
CA LEU A 161 -2.18 4.63 1.56
C LEU A 161 -0.71 5.05 1.66
N GLN A 162 -0.28 5.44 2.86
CA GLN A 162 1.12 5.71 3.16
C GLN A 162 1.85 4.44 3.60
N TYR A 163 3.10 4.29 3.17
CA TYR A 163 3.95 3.17 3.56
C TYR A 163 4.15 3.14 5.07
N GLU A 164 4.63 4.25 5.62
CA GLU A 164 4.86 4.41 7.06
C GLU A 164 3.50 4.54 7.79
N PRO A 165 3.22 3.70 8.81
CA PRO A 165 1.94 3.73 9.53
C PRO A 165 1.66 5.08 10.20
N THR A 166 2.71 5.78 10.66
CA THR A 166 2.61 7.07 11.34
C THR A 166 2.27 8.23 10.40
N GLU A 167 2.49 8.06 9.11
CA GLU A 167 2.19 9.07 8.08
C GLU A 167 0.73 8.95 7.57
N ARG A 168 0.02 7.88 7.93
CA ARG A 168 -1.40 7.72 7.60
C ARG A 168 -2.21 8.68 8.44
N LYS A 169 -2.91 9.61 7.80
CA LYS A 169 -3.73 10.60 8.52
C LYS A 169 -4.90 9.92 9.23
N ALA A 170 -5.14 10.31 10.48
CA ALA A 170 -6.25 9.84 11.28
C ALA A 170 -7.59 10.13 10.59
N ILE A 171 -8.54 9.19 10.68
CA ILE A 171 -9.82 9.31 9.98
C ILE A 171 -10.64 10.49 10.50
N ALA A 172 -10.58 10.80 11.80
CA ALA A 172 -11.27 11.94 12.39
C ALA A 172 -10.83 13.26 11.74
N THR A 173 -9.52 13.47 11.61
CA THR A 173 -8.95 14.65 10.94
C THR A 173 -9.38 14.73 9.48
N LEU A 174 -9.39 13.60 8.77
CA LEU A 174 -9.84 13.56 7.37
C LEU A 174 -11.32 13.92 7.24
N LEU A 175 -12.18 13.41 8.12
CA LEU A 175 -13.61 13.72 8.10
C LEU A 175 -13.90 15.20 8.40
N GLU A 176 -13.09 15.84 9.24
CA GLU A 176 -13.26 17.25 9.63
C GLU A 176 -12.68 18.23 8.60
N GLU A 177 -11.51 17.92 8.03
CA GLU A 177 -10.72 18.89 7.28
C GLU A 177 -10.64 18.60 5.76
N HIS A 178 -10.85 17.35 5.34
CA HIS A 178 -10.57 16.96 3.97
C HIS A 178 -11.63 17.44 2.99
N CYS A 179 -11.21 18.01 1.85
CA CYS A 179 -12.10 18.58 0.82
C CYS A 179 -13.01 17.55 0.14
N PHE A 180 -12.73 16.26 0.30
CA PHE A 180 -13.60 15.17 -0.17
C PHE A 180 -14.91 15.11 0.64
N PHE A 181 -14.83 15.31 1.96
CA PHE A 181 -16.00 15.33 2.84
C PHE A 181 -16.55 16.75 3.03
N ASN A 182 -15.67 17.75 3.00
CA ASN A 182 -15.99 19.16 3.20
C ASN A 182 -15.55 19.98 1.96
N PRO A 183 -16.21 19.80 0.81
CA PRO A 183 -15.85 20.54 -0.39
C PRO A 183 -15.97 22.05 -0.13
N PRO A 184 -14.96 22.86 -0.51
CA PRO A 184 -15.07 24.30 -0.43
C PRO A 184 -16.33 24.75 -1.17
N SER A 185 -17.08 25.68 -0.61
CA SER A 185 -18.17 26.37 -1.34
C SER A 185 -17.65 26.78 -2.73
N GLY A 186 -18.39 26.43 -3.79
CA GLY A 186 -17.91 26.26 -5.18
C GLY A 186 -17.02 27.37 -5.77
N ASP A 187 -17.05 28.57 -5.21
CA ASP A 187 -16.20 29.71 -5.56
C ASP A 187 -14.69 29.47 -5.35
N LEU A 188 -14.28 28.53 -4.49
CA LEU A 188 -12.86 28.29 -4.18
C LEU A 188 -12.24 27.16 -5.04
N LEU A 189 -13.02 26.13 -5.37
CA LEU A 189 -12.59 25.03 -6.24
C LEU A 189 -12.34 25.53 -7.67
N ASP A 190 -13.25 26.37 -8.19
CA ASP A 190 -13.08 27.05 -9.48
C ASP A 190 -11.84 27.93 -9.55
N LYS A 191 -11.37 28.47 -8.42
CA LYS A 191 -10.14 29.27 -8.34
C LYS A 191 -8.91 28.39 -8.25
N LEU A 192 -8.98 27.25 -7.55
CA LEU A 192 -7.85 26.33 -7.39
C LEU A 192 -7.53 25.58 -8.69
N ASP A 193 -8.55 25.10 -9.41
CA ASP A 193 -8.34 24.45 -10.71
C ASP A 193 -7.69 25.40 -11.73
N LYS A 194 -8.15 26.66 -11.77
CA LYS A 194 -7.53 27.72 -12.59
C LYS A 194 -6.06 27.97 -12.22
N LEU A 195 -5.71 27.90 -10.95
CA LEU A 195 -4.31 28.06 -10.51
C LEU A 195 -3.44 26.87 -10.90
N THR A 196 -3.95 25.64 -10.83
CA THR A 196 -3.21 24.44 -11.27
C THR A 196 -2.97 24.42 -12.77
N ASP A 197 -3.94 24.87 -13.56
CA ASP A 197 -3.80 24.97 -15.02
C ASP A 197 -2.79 26.05 -15.42
N ILE A 198 -2.75 27.17 -14.69
CA ILE A 198 -1.74 28.22 -14.90
C ILE A 198 -0.33 27.70 -14.60
N ASP A 199 -0.13 26.97 -13.51
CA ASP A 199 1.19 26.41 -13.16
C ASP A 199 1.67 25.36 -14.18
N ALA A 200 0.77 24.50 -14.66
CA ALA A 200 1.07 23.53 -15.72
C ALA A 200 1.49 24.24 -17.02
N ASN A 201 0.73 25.25 -17.45
CA ASN A 201 1.03 26.04 -18.64
C ASN A 201 2.35 26.81 -18.52
N LEU A 202 2.67 27.33 -17.33
CA LEU A 202 3.94 28.04 -17.08
C LEU A 202 5.14 27.10 -17.14
N LYS A 203 5.02 25.88 -16.60
CA LYS A 203 6.05 24.84 -16.67
C LYS A 203 6.30 24.37 -18.10
N GLU A 204 5.23 24.18 -18.87
CA GLU A 204 5.33 23.80 -20.28
C GLU A 204 5.99 24.91 -21.12
N ALA A 205 5.56 26.16 -20.93
CA ALA A 205 6.18 27.30 -21.61
C ALA A 205 7.66 27.50 -21.21
N ALA A 206 8.05 27.19 -19.97
CA ALA A 206 9.43 27.24 -19.53
C ALA A 206 10.29 26.13 -20.13
N LYS A 207 9.71 24.94 -20.35
CA LYS A 207 10.36 23.82 -21.05
C LYS A 207 10.61 24.16 -22.51
N ASN A 208 9.59 24.64 -23.22
CA ASN A 208 9.71 25.02 -24.63
C ASN A 208 10.77 26.11 -24.84
N ARG A 209 10.83 27.12 -23.95
CA ARG A 209 11.89 28.14 -23.98
C ARG A 209 13.31 27.58 -23.77
N LYS A 210 13.47 26.53 -22.97
CA LYS A 210 14.77 25.86 -22.79
C LYS A 210 15.18 25.07 -24.03
N ASP A 211 14.22 24.40 -24.65
CA ASP A 211 14.45 23.59 -25.85
C ASP A 211 14.82 24.49 -27.06
N ASP A 212 14.12 25.62 -27.24
CA ASP A 212 14.44 26.62 -28.26
C ASP A 212 15.84 27.23 -28.07
N ARG A 213 16.21 27.52 -26.82
CA ARG A 213 17.54 28.05 -26.48
C ARG A 213 18.65 27.04 -26.77
N ALA A 214 18.44 25.77 -26.43
CA ALA A 214 19.38 24.69 -26.71
C ALA A 214 19.53 24.43 -28.22
N LEU A 215 18.47 24.64 -29.01
CA LEU A 215 18.53 24.54 -30.46
C LEU A 215 19.40 25.66 -31.08
N LEU A 216 19.21 26.90 -30.62
CA LEU A 216 20.00 28.06 -31.07
C LEU A 216 21.49 27.90 -30.73
N GLU A 217 21.81 27.48 -29.50
CA GLU A 217 23.19 27.23 -29.08
C GLU A 217 23.87 26.13 -29.91
N ARG A 218 23.12 25.13 -30.40
CA ARG A 218 23.63 24.09 -31.32
C ARG A 218 23.81 24.56 -32.75
N MET A 219 23.02 25.54 -33.19
CA MET A 219 23.17 26.14 -34.53
C MET A 219 24.39 27.07 -34.57
N ASP A 220 24.62 27.84 -33.51
CA ASP A 220 25.76 28.75 -33.39
C ASP A 220 27.10 27.99 -33.22
N ALA A 221 27.09 26.78 -32.65
CA ALA A 221 28.29 25.94 -32.51
C ALA A 221 28.74 25.22 -33.81
N ASN A 222 27.94 25.27 -34.87
CA ASN A 222 28.19 24.61 -36.16
C ASN A 222 28.54 25.59 -37.30
N ILE A 223 28.80 26.87 -36.97
CA ILE A 223 29.28 27.92 -37.88
C ILE A 223 30.71 28.28 -37.49
#